data_AF-A0A836PPK5-F1
#
_entry.id   AF-A0A836PPK5-F1
#
_cell.length_a   1.000
_cell.length_b   1.000
_cell.length_c   1.000
_cell.angle_alpha   90.00
_cell.angle_beta   90.00
_cell.angle_gamma   90.00
#
_symmetry.space_group_name_H-M   'P 1'
#
loop_
_entity.id
_entity.type
_entity.pdbx_description
1 polymer ?
#
loop_
_entity_poly.entity_id
_entity_poly.type
_entity_poly.pdbx_seq_one_letter_code
_entity_poly.pdbx_strand_id
1 'polypeptide(L)' 'MARKTPINRYRNVGIMAHIDAGKTTTTERVLYYTGISHKIGEVHDGAATMDWMEQEQERG' A
#
# COMPACT_ATOMS: atom_id res chain seq x y z
N MET A 1 24.02 -8.44 13.55
CA MET A 1 24.31 -7.32 12.63
C MET A 1 23.87 -6.01 13.26
N ALA A 2 24.68 -4.96 13.19
CA ALA A 2 24.27 -3.61 13.59
C ALA A 2 23.27 -3.02 12.58
N ARG A 3 22.28 -2.25 13.05
CA ARG A 3 21.25 -1.64 12.19
C ARG A 3 21.88 -0.59 11.27
N LYS A 4 21.58 -0.65 9.96
CA LYS A 4 22.01 0.40 9.00
C LYS A 4 21.24 1.71 9.17
N THR A 5 19.98 1.63 9.63
CA THR A 5 19.11 2.78 9.81
C THR A 5 18.95 3.08 11.31
N PRO A 6 19.11 4.34 11.76
CA PRO A 6 18.81 4.75 13.13
C PRO A 6 17.33 4.56 13.49
N ILE A 7 17.03 4.18 14.73
CA ILE A 7 15.65 3.87 15.16
C ILE A 7 14.69 5.07 14.99
N ASN A 8 15.18 6.30 15.22
CA ASN A 8 14.41 7.53 15.06
C ASN A 8 13.99 7.83 13.61
N ARG A 9 14.55 7.11 12.62
CA ARG A 9 14.20 7.22 11.20
C ARG A 9 13.24 6.12 10.73
N TYR A 10 12.91 5.13 11.56
CA TYR A 10 11.87 4.16 11.23
C TYR A 10 10.48 4.79 11.37
N ARG A 11 9.54 4.34 10.53
CA ARG A 11 8.13 4.71 10.58
C ARG A 11 7.31 3.43 10.49
N ASN A 12 6.74 3.02 11.62
CA ASN A 12 5.78 1.92 11.66
C ASN A 12 4.39 2.54 11.51
N VAL A 13 3.76 2.30 10.36
CA VAL A 13 2.47 2.91 10.00
C VAL A 13 1.48 1.83 9.57
N GLY A 14 0.21 2.05 9.89
CA GLY A 14 -0.91 1.23 9.42
C GLY A 14 -2.01 2.15 8.91
N ILE A 15 -2.60 1.79 7.77
CA ILE A 15 -3.71 2.53 7.16
C ILE A 15 -4.98 1.72 7.43
N MET A 16 -5.88 2.28 8.25
CA MET A 16 -7.19 1.72 8.55
C MET A 16 -8.24 2.75 8.15
N ALA A 17 -9.27 2.32 7.45
CA ALA A 17 -10.33 3.19 6.99
C ALA A 17 -11.66 2.43 6.98
N HIS A 18 -12.75 3.18 6.87
CA HIS A 18 -14.07 2.60 6.62
C HIS A 18 -14.11 1.86 5.26
N ILE A 19 -15.12 1.01 5.04
CA ILE A 19 -15.29 0.34 3.76
C ILE A 19 -15.42 1.40 2.65
N ASP A 20 -14.77 1.14 1.51
CA ASP A 20 -14.73 2.01 0.33
C ASP A 20 -14.09 3.41 0.53
N ALA A 21 -13.44 3.67 1.67
CA ALA A 21 -12.74 4.94 1.92
C ALA A 21 -11.35 5.04 1.26
N GLY A 22 -10.97 4.09 0.39
CA GLY A 22 -9.70 4.15 -0.35
C GLY A 22 -8.45 3.74 0.44
N LYS A 23 -8.58 2.82 1.41
CA LYS A 23 -7.45 2.20 2.16
C LYS A 23 -6.36 1.66 1.23
N THR A 24 -6.77 0.86 0.26
CA THR A 24 -5.85 0.21 -0.69
C THR A 24 -5.26 1.24 -1.65
N THR A 25 -6.08 2.12 -2.25
CA THR A 25 -5.62 3.20 -3.14
C THR A 25 -4.59 4.12 -2.47
N THR A 26 -4.79 4.47 -1.21
CA THR A 26 -3.86 5.32 -0.45
C THR A 26 -2.53 4.60 -0.23
N THR A 27 -2.57 3.30 0.06
CA THR A 27 -1.36 2.48 0.25
C THR A 27 -0.53 2.40 -1.04
N GLU A 28 -1.18 2.16 -2.18
CA GLU A 28 -0.54 2.12 -3.50
C GLU A 28 0.16 3.46 -3.84
N ARG A 29 -0.51 4.59 -3.56
CA ARG A 29 0.07 5.93 -3.76
C ARG A 29 1.31 6.15 -2.88
N VAL A 30 1.29 5.72 -1.62
CA VAL A 30 2.46 5.81 -0.73
C VAL A 30 3.63 5.00 -1.29
N LEU A 31 3.39 3.78 -1.77
CA LEU A 31 4.43 2.94 -2.38
C LEU A 31 4.99 3.55 -3.67
N TYR A 32 4.13 4.15 -4.50
CA TYR A 32 4.56 4.85 -5.71
C TYR A 32 5.42 6.08 -5.40
N TYR A 33 4.95 6.99 -4.53
CA TYR A 33 5.67 8.23 -4.23
C TYR A 33 6.96 8.00 -3.43
N THR A 34 7.06 6.91 -2.67
CA THR A 34 8.30 6.51 -2.01
C THR A 34 9.29 5.81 -2.95
N GLY A 35 8.89 5.52 -4.19
CA GLY A 35 9.71 4.83 -5.18
C GLY A 35 9.93 3.34 -4.87
N ILE A 36 9.14 2.77 -3.95
CA ILE A 36 9.19 1.33 -3.62
C ILE A 36 8.48 0.51 -4.70
N SER A 37 7.40 1.04 -5.27
CA SER A 37 6.70 0.48 -6.42
C SER A 37 6.70 1.47 -7.59
N HIS A 38 6.86 0.97 -8.82
CA HIS A 38 6.83 1.79 -10.04
C HIS A 38 5.54 1.61 -10.85
N LYS A 39 4.60 0.80 -10.36
CA LYS A 39 3.29 0.60 -10.97
C LYS A 39 2.25 1.32 -10.11
N ILE A 40 1.49 2.24 -10.72
CA ILE A 40 0.24 2.74 -10.12
C ILE A 40 -0.85 1.79 -10.57
N GLY A 41 -1.29 0.92 -9.68
CA GLY A 41 -2.55 0.20 -9.83
C GLY A 41 -3.64 0.98 -9.09
N GLU A 42 -4.74 1.29 -9.75
CA GLU A 42 -5.97 1.70 -9.04
C GLU A 42 -6.82 0.45 -8.79
N VAL A 43 -7.45 0.41 -7.61
CA VAL A 43 -8.29 -0.70 -7.18
C VAL A 43 -9.47 -0.87 -8.15
N HIS A 44 -10.01 0.25 -8.63
CA HIS A 44 -11.11 0.30 -9.60
C HIS A 44 -10.78 -0.30 -10.97
N ASP A 45 -9.50 -0.44 -11.32
CA ASP A 45 -9.05 -1.07 -12.56
C ASP A 45 -8.62 -2.53 -12.35
N GLY A 46 -8.82 -3.10 -11.15
CA GLY A 46 -8.38 -4.45 -10.79
C GLY A 46 -6.86 -4.64 -10.79
N ALA A 47 -6.09 -3.54 -10.81
CA ALA A 47 -4.64 -3.54 -10.95
C ALA A 47 -3.90 -3.31 -9.63
N ALA A 48 -4.62 -3.18 -8.51
CA ALA A 48 -4.03 -3.01 -7.19
C ALA A 48 -3.17 -4.23 -6.85
N THR A 49 -1.88 -4.00 -6.62
CA THR A 49 -0.89 -5.06 -6.36
C THR A 49 -0.93 -5.49 -4.89
N MET A 50 -1.49 -4.64 -4.03
CA MET A 50 -1.62 -4.88 -2.58
C MET A 50 -2.80 -5.76 -2.19
N ASP A 51 -3.80 -5.93 -3.05
CA ASP A 51 -4.86 -6.92 -2.86
C ASP A 51 -4.34 -8.28 -3.35
N TRP A 52 -3.73 -9.04 -2.43
CA TRP A 52 -3.09 -10.31 -2.77
C TRP A 52 -4.09 -11.48 -2.83
N MET A 53 -5.23 -11.34 -2.16
CA MET A 53 -6.31 -12.32 -2.22
C MET A 53 -7.20 -12.03 -3.43
N GLU A 54 -7.49 -13.07 -4.22
CA GLU A 54 -8.36 -12.99 -5.41
C GLU A 54 -9.75 -12.41 -5.06
N GLN A 55 -10.27 -12.72 -3.88
CA GLN A 55 -11.53 -12.17 -3.34
C GLN A 55 -11.49 -10.67 -3.03
N GLU A 56 -10.30 -10.12 -2.75
CA GLU A 56 -10.12 -8.67 -2.57
C GLU A 56 -10.09 -7.97 -3.93
N GLN A 57 -9.46 -8.58 -4.93
CA GLN A 57 -9.46 -8.08 -6.32
C GLN A 57 -10.84 -8.15 -6.98
N GLU A 58 -11.65 -9.18 -6.70
CA GLU A 58 -13.02 -9.32 -7.24
C GLU A 58 -14.02 -8.32 -6.62
N ARG A 59 -13.73 -7.81 -5.42
CA ARG A 59 -14.61 -6.88 -4.68
C ARG A 59 -14.23 -5.41 -4.84
N GLY A 60 -12.99 -5.14 -5.26
CA GLY A 60 -12.49 -3.80 -5.61
C GLY A 60 -13.03 -3.30 -6.94
#